data_AF-X1SYH8-F1
#
_entry.id   AF-X1SYH8-F1
#
_cell.length_a   1.000
_cell.length_b   1.000
_cell.length_c   1.000
_cell.angle_alpha   90.00
_cell.angle_beta   90.00
_cell.angle_gamma   90.00
#
_symmetry.space_group_name_H-M   'P 1'
#
loop_
_entity.id
_entity.type
_entity.pdbx_description
1 polymer ?
#
loop_
_entity_poly.entity_id
_entity_poly.type
_entity_poly.pdbx_seq_one_letter_code
_entity_poly.pdbx_strand_id
1 'polypeptide(L)' 'MKGDIAYININHFSERTDEELSPVLQSITKEAATGIILDLRRNSGGLLQTVIDVASRFLPKGVVIYVVDN' A
#
# COMPACT_ATOMS: atom_id res chain seq x y z
N MET A 1 -1.85 -11.65 9.72
CA MET A 1 -3.13 -12.32 9.46
C MET A 1 -4.08 -12.10 10.64
N LYS A 2 -5.33 -11.73 10.38
CA LYS A 2 -6.43 -11.71 11.38
C LYS A 2 -7.53 -12.62 10.86
N GLY A 3 -7.47 -13.90 11.22
CA GLY A 3 -8.20 -14.95 10.50
C GLY A 3 -7.58 -15.14 9.11
N ASP A 4 -8.42 -15.16 8.08
CA ASP A 4 -8.09 -15.28 6.66
C ASP A 4 -7.79 -13.94 5.97
N ILE A 5 -7.91 -12.82 6.70
CA ILE A 5 -7.63 -11.48 6.18
C ILE A 5 -6.19 -11.08 6.49
N ALA A 6 -5.47 -10.63 5.46
CA ALA A 6 -4.17 -10.01 5.62
C ALA A 6 -4.30 -8.57 6.11
N TYR A 7 -3.47 -8.18 7.08
CA TYR A 7 -3.54 -6.86 7.70
C TYR A 7 -2.20 -6.16 7.53
N ILE A 8 -2.22 -5.03 6.83
CA ILE A 8 -1.04 -4.20 6.56
C ILE A 8 -1.29 -2.84 7.19
N ASN A 9 -0.41 -2.42 8.09
CA ASN A 9 -0.46 -1.08 8.68
C ASN A 9 0.65 -0.23 8.07
N ILE A 10 0.28 0.88 7.44
CA ILE A 10 1.24 1.89 6.98
C ILE A 10 0.92 3.17 7.76
N ASN A 11 1.81 3.54 8.67
CA ASN A 11 1.67 4.72 9.52
C ASN A 11 2.43 5.95 8.96
N HIS A 12 3.28 5.77 7.95
CA HIS A 12 3.98 6.83 7.23
C HIS A 12 4.52 6.28 5.90
N PHE A 13 4.54 7.09 4.84
CA PHE A 13 5.10 6.73 3.54
C PHE A 13 6.55 7.21 3.41
N SER A 14 7.50 6.31 3.67
CA SER A 14 8.94 6.54 3.51
C SER A 14 9.48 5.94 2.22
N GLU A 15 10.72 6.28 1.84
CA GLU A 15 11.36 5.76 0.61
C GLU A 15 11.32 4.23 0.52
N ARG A 16 11.35 3.54 1.66
CA ARG A 16 11.42 2.07 1.74
C ARG A 16 10.06 1.39 1.78
N THR A 17 8.96 2.13 1.91
CA THR A 17 7.63 1.53 2.15
C THR A 17 7.21 0.61 1.01
N ASP A 18 7.40 0.98 -0.26
CA ASP A 18 7.02 0.13 -1.39
C ASP A 18 7.91 -1.13 -1.50
N GLU A 19 9.21 -0.98 -1.22
CA GLU A 19 10.15 -2.10 -1.19
C GLU A 19 9.79 -3.13 -0.10
N GLU A 20 9.38 -2.65 1.07
CA GLU A 20 8.95 -3.48 2.19
C GLU A 20 7.55 -4.09 1.96
N LEU A 21 6.69 -3.41 1.21
CA LEU A 21 5.34 -3.88 0.89
C LEU A 21 5.35 -5.04 -0.13
N SER A 22 6.23 -5.00 -1.12
CA SER A 22 6.32 -6.00 -2.18
C SER A 22 6.43 -7.46 -1.67
N PRO A 23 7.37 -7.82 -0.78
CA PRO A 23 7.46 -9.19 -0.25
C PRO A 23 6.26 -9.58 0.61
N VAL A 24 5.62 -8.62 1.30
CA VAL A 24 4.42 -8.86 2.11
C VAL A 24 3.23 -9.23 1.21
N LEU A 25 3.02 -8.50 0.11
CA LEU A 25 1.96 -8.84 -0.85
C LEU A 25 2.17 -10.23 -1.48
N GLN A 26 3.42 -10.60 -1.76
CA GLN A 26 3.76 -11.93 -2.25
C GLN A 26 3.47 -13.03 -1.22
N SER A 27 3.77 -12.81 0.06
CA SER A 27 3.48 -13.80 1.11
C SER A 27 1.99 -13.99 1.32
N ILE A 28 1.23 -12.88 1.34
CA ILE A 28 -0.24 -12.89 1.47
C ILE A 28 -0.89 -13.72 0.36
N THR A 29 -0.37 -13.60 -0.86
CA THR A 29 -0.87 -14.37 -2.01
C THR A 29 -0.60 -15.87 -1.84
N LYS A 30 0.59 -16.24 -1.34
CA LYS A 30 0.97 -17.64 -1.09
C LYS A 30 0.16 -18.26 0.05
N GLU A 31 -0.16 -17.47 1.07
CA GLU A 31 -0.97 -17.86 2.22
C GLU A 31 -2.48 -17.90 1.90
N ALA A 32 -2.88 -17.59 0.66
CA ALA A 32 -4.26 -17.63 0.18
C ALA A 32 -5.23 -16.79 1.04
N ALA A 33 -4.79 -15.60 1.45
CA ALA A 33 -5.68 -14.67 2.14
C ALA A 33 -6.90 -14.32 1.28
N THR A 34 -8.07 -14.23 1.91
CA THR A 34 -9.33 -13.91 1.21
C THR A 34 -9.50 -12.41 0.95
N GLY A 35 -8.70 -11.57 1.63
CA GLY A 35 -8.69 -10.14 1.44
C GLY A 35 -7.55 -9.45 2.19
N ILE A 36 -7.41 -8.15 1.94
CA ILE A 36 -6.41 -7.27 2.57
C ILE A 36 -7.14 -6.11 3.25
N ILE A 37 -6.75 -5.83 4.50
CA ILE A 37 -7.01 -4.55 5.17
C ILE A 37 -5.72 -3.74 5.10
N LEU A 38 -5.77 -2.63 4.37
CA LEU A 38 -4.74 -1.60 4.40
C LEU A 38 -5.14 -0.53 5.41
N ASP A 39 -4.52 -0.56 6.59
CA ASP A 39 -4.79 0.37 7.66
C ASP A 39 -3.87 1.60 7.58
N LEU A 40 -4.47 2.73 7.19
CA LEU A 40 -3.81 4.04 7.11
C LEU A 40 -4.19 4.95 8.28
N ARG A 41 -4.81 4.43 9.35
CA ARG A 41 -5.12 5.26 10.51
C ARG A 41 -3.82 5.78 11.13
N ARG A 42 -3.83 7.07 11.50
CA ARG A 42 -2.68 7.82 12.03
C ARG A 42 -1.51 7.97 11.04
N ASN A 43 -1.78 7.84 9.74
CA ASN A 43 -0.81 8.11 8.68
C ASN A 43 -0.87 9.59 8.28
N SER A 44 0.23 10.33 8.48
CA SER A 44 0.36 11.76 8.15
C SER A 44 0.74 12.04 6.70
N GLY A 45 0.79 11.00 5.86
CA GLY A 45 1.30 11.05 4.50
C GLY A 45 2.77 10.65 4.44
N GLY A 46 3.56 11.40 3.68
CA GLY A 46 4.97 11.12 3.41
C GLY A 46 5.32 11.49 1.98
N LEU A 47 6.23 10.74 1.37
CA LEU A 47 6.69 11.03 0.02
C LEU A 47 5.60 10.73 -1.01
N LEU A 48 5.28 11.72 -1.83
CA LEU A 48 4.26 11.59 -2.87
C LEU A 48 4.53 10.42 -3.82
N GLN A 49 5.79 10.26 -4.24
CA GLN A 49 6.17 9.16 -5.13
C GLN A 49 5.88 7.79 -4.49
N THR A 50 6.25 7.59 -3.23
CA THR A 50 5.95 6.37 -2.49
C THR A 50 4.44 6.12 -2.37
N VAL A 51 3.63 7.16 -2.17
CA VAL A 51 2.17 7.03 -2.14
C VAL A 51 1.64 6.53 -3.49
N ILE A 52 2.15 7.07 -4.60
CA ILE A 52 1.80 6.64 -5.96
C ILE A 52 2.20 5.18 -6.17
N ASP A 53 3.42 4.81 -5.80
CA ASP A 53 3.94 3.45 -6.00
C ASP A 53 3.12 2.43 -5.21
N VAL A 54 2.84 2.71 -3.93
CA VAL A 54 1.99 1.86 -3.08
C VAL A 54 0.57 1.76 -3.63
N ALA A 55 -0.05 2.87 -4.04
CA ALA A 55 -1.40 2.84 -4.62
C ALA A 55 -1.45 2.03 -5.92
N SER A 56 -0.40 2.13 -6.74
CA SER A 56 -0.26 1.40 -8.01
C SER A 56 -0.19 -0.12 -7.84
N ARG A 57 0.13 -0.63 -6.63
CA ARG A 57 0.06 -2.08 -6.33
C ARG A 57 -1.37 -2.63 -6.33
N PHE A 58 -2.35 -1.77 -6.08
CA PHE A 58 -3.76 -2.16 -5.92
C PHE A 58 -4.64 -1.70 -7.08
N LEU A 59 -4.16 -0.77 -7.90
CA LEU A 59 -4.93 -0.17 -8.98
C LEU A 59 -4.51 -0.75 -10.34
N PRO A 60 -5.44 -0.88 -11.30
CA PRO A 60 -5.07 -1.16 -12.68
C PRO A 60 -4.22 -0.01 -13.26
N LYS A 61 -3.52 -0.28 -14.37
CA LYS A 61 -2.72 0.73 -15.06
C LYS A 61 -3.58 1.96 -15.41
N GLY A 62 -3.06 3.15 -15.16
CA GLY A 62 -3.75 4.41 -15.42
C GLY A 62 -3.16 5.56 -14.62
N VAL A 63 -3.84 6.70 -14.65
CA VAL A 63 -3.45 7.86 -13.85
C VAL A 63 -3.85 7.65 -12.40
N VAL A 64 -2.88 7.72 -11.50
CA VAL A 64 -3.09 7.58 -10.05
C VAL A 64 -3.38 8.93 -9.40
N ILE A 65 -2.74 10.00 -9.87
CA ILE A 65 -2.89 11.35 -9.29
C ILE A 65 -2.77 12.43 -10.38
N TYR A 66 -3.49 13.54 -10.18
CA TYR A 66 -3.26 14.80 -10.86
C TYR A 66 -2.75 15.82 -9.84
N VAL A 67 -1.65 16.51 -10.17
CA VAL A 67 -1.19 17.67 -9.42
C VAL A 67 -1.63 18.91 -10.18
N VAL A 68 -2.36 19.78 -9.51
CA VAL A 68 -2.86 21.04 -10.09
C VAL A 68 -2.30 22.17 -9.25
N ASP A 69 -1.46 22.98 -9.87
CA ASP A 69 -0.98 24.23 -9.28
C ASP A 69 -2.05 25.31 -9.47
N ASN A 70 -2.26 26.13 -8.44
CA ASN A 70 -3.15 27.29 -8.48
C ASN A 70 -2.46 28.53 -9.06
#